data_AF-A0A2N0QKF1-F1
#
_entry.id   AF-A0A2N0QKF1-F1
#
_cell.length_a   1.000
_cell.length_b   1.000
_cell.length_c   1.000
_cell.angle_alpha   90.00
_cell.angle_beta   90.00
_cell.angle_gamma   90.00
#
_symmetry.space_group_name_H-M   'P 1'
#
loop_
_entity.id
_entity.type
_entity.pdbx_description
1 polymer ?
#
loop_
_entity_poly.entity_id
_entity_poly.type
_entity_poly.pdbx_seq_one_letter_code
_entity_poly.pdbx_strand_id
1 'polypeptide(L)'
;MKKLLNLQSKFFSQLIDLSALKKLGLLILVVVITFIMSLSIGDSFISPIKVMSVLLGNGASFDMLVVQEFRMPRIIVALFAGVGLAVSGAILQGIIRNPLASPDVIGISA
;
A
#
# COMPACT_ATOMS: atom_id res chain seq x y z
N MET A 1 -2.53 -26.04 -13.74
CA MET A 1 -1.16 -26.48 -13.41
C MET A 1 -0.46 -25.34 -12.66
N LYS A 2 -0.25 -25.46 -11.35
CA LYS A 2 0.43 -24.40 -10.55
C LYS A 2 1.89 -24.31 -10.99
N LYS A 3 2.31 -23.15 -11.50
CA LYS A 3 3.70 -22.92 -11.91
C LYS A 3 4.47 -22.49 -10.66
N LEU A 4 5.13 -23.44 -10.02
CA LEU A 4 5.93 -23.22 -8.82
C LEU A 4 7.38 -22.96 -9.22
N LEU A 5 7.95 -21.86 -8.72
CA LEU A 5 9.36 -21.55 -8.92
C LEU A 5 10.11 -22.08 -7.69
N ASN A 6 11.05 -22.99 -7.91
CA ASN A 6 11.82 -23.62 -6.85
C ASN A 6 13.10 -22.81 -6.64
N LEU A 7 13.12 -21.98 -5.60
CA LEU A 7 14.33 -21.30 -5.14
C LEU A 7 14.99 -22.21 -4.10
N GLN A 8 16.03 -22.93 -4.52
CA GLN A 8 16.85 -23.75 -3.65
C GLN A 8 18.16 -23.01 -3.36
N SER A 9 18.29 -22.52 -2.13
CA SER A 9 19.57 -22.11 -1.53
C SER A 9 19.95 -23.15 -0.47
N LYS A 10 21.24 -23.29 -0.15
CA LYS A 10 21.75 -24.24 0.88
C LYS A 10 21.05 -24.12 2.25
N PHE A 11 20.37 -23.00 2.53
CA PHE A 11 19.66 -22.72 3.77
C PHE A 11 18.13 -22.59 3.64
N PHE A 12 17.57 -22.45 2.44
CA PHE A 12 16.14 -22.18 2.24
C PHE A 12 15.62 -22.91 1.00
N SER A 13 14.57 -23.73 1.18
CA SER A 13 13.77 -24.27 0.08
C SER A 13 12.38 -23.67 0.17
N GLN A 14 12.06 -22.75 -0.74
CA GLN A 14 10.77 -22.08 -0.76
C GLN A 14 10.12 -22.26 -2.14
N LEU A 15 8.90 -22.82 -2.14
CA LEU A 15 8.06 -22.98 -3.33
C LEU A 15 7.23 -21.71 -3.50
N ILE A 16 7.63 -20.84 -4.43
CA ILE A 16 6.88 -19.62 -4.71
C ILE A 16 5.88 -19.90 -5.84
N ASP A 17 4.60 -19.68 -5.58
CA ASP A 17 3.57 -19.77 -6.61
C ASP A 17 3.59 -18.51 -7.48
N LEU A 18 3.83 -18.67 -8.77
CA LEU A 18 3.92 -17.56 -9.71
C LEU A 18 2.62 -16.75 -9.76
N SER A 19 1.48 -17.39 -9.48
CA SER A 19 0.17 -16.74 -9.45
C SER A 19 0.05 -15.79 -8.27
N ALA A 20 0.65 -16.12 -7.12
CA ALA A 20 0.71 -15.26 -5.96
C ALA A 20 1.61 -14.04 -6.22
N LEU A 21 2.76 -14.26 -6.86
CA LEU A 21 3.67 -13.18 -7.23
C LEU A 21 3.03 -12.17 -8.18
N LYS A 22 2.27 -12.66 -9.19
CA LYS A 22 1.51 -11.80 -10.10
C LYS A 22 0.45 -10.97 -9.37
N LYS A 23 -0.28 -11.57 -8.43
CA LYS A 23 -1.30 -10.87 -7.63
C LYS A 23 -0.67 -9.80 -6.73
N LEU A 24 0.44 -10.12 -6.07
CA LEU A 24 1.19 -9.15 -5.27
C LEU A 24 1.72 -7.99 -6.13
N GLY A 25 2.31 -8.29 -7.29
CA GLY A 25 2.76 -7.27 -8.22
C GLY A 25 1.62 -6.36 -8.68
N LEU A 26 0.44 -6.93 -8.99
CA LEU A 26 -0.74 -6.16 -9.35
C LEU A 26 -1.23 -5.27 -8.19
N LEU A 27 -1.30 -5.79 -6.96
CA LEU A 27 -1.72 -5.01 -5.80
C LEU A 27 -0.75 -3.86 -5.50
N ILE A 28 0.56 -4.10 -5.59
CA ILE A 28 1.58 -3.05 -5.43
C ILE A 28 1.39 -1.98 -6.50
N LEU A 29 1.16 -2.37 -7.75
CA LEU A 29 0.91 -1.43 -8.84
C LEU A 29 -0.32 -0.56 -8.55
N VAL A 30 -1.42 -1.17 -8.07
CA VAL A 30 -2.63 -0.43 -7.69
C VAL A 30 -2.34 0.57 -6.57
N VAL A 31 -1.59 0.19 -5.53
CA VAL A 31 -1.20 1.10 -4.44
C VAL A 31 -0.38 2.28 -4.95
N VAL A 32 0.57 2.05 -5.86
CA VAL A 32 1.38 3.13 -6.45
C VAL A 32 0.51 4.08 -7.28
N ILE A 33 -0.40 3.55 -8.09
CA ILE A 33 -1.31 4.38 -8.90
C ILE A 33 -2.23 5.22 -8.00
N THR A 34 -2.84 4.63 -6.99
CA THR A 34 -3.73 5.37 -6.06
C THR A 34 -2.95 6.40 -5.24
N PHE A 35 -1.70 6.12 -4.88
CA PHE A 35 -0.82 7.09 -4.22
C PHE A 35 -0.58 8.34 -5.09
N ILE A 36 -0.20 8.15 -6.36
CA ILE A 36 0.03 9.26 -7.30
C ILE A 36 -1.26 10.04 -7.56
N MET A 37 -2.39 9.34 -7.72
CA MET A 37 -3.69 9.98 -7.91
C MET A 37 -4.11 10.77 -6.66
N SER A 38 -3.87 10.23 -5.46
CA SER A 38 -4.16 10.93 -4.20
C SER A 38 -3.30 12.17 -3.99
N LEU A 39 -2.07 12.19 -4.51
CA LEU A 39 -1.23 13.39 -4.51
C LEU A 39 -1.72 14.44 -5.52
N SER A 40 -2.35 14.00 -6.61
CA SER A 40 -2.85 14.87 -7.69
C SER A 40 -4.17 15.56 -7.30
N ILE A 41 -5.04 14.84 -6.58
CA ILE A 41 -6.37 15.30 -6.17
C ILE A 41 -6.28 16.13 -4.87
N GLY A 42 -6.88 17.31 -4.88
CA GLY A 42 -6.98 18.20 -3.73
C GLY A 42 -7.59 19.54 -4.13
N ASP A 43 -7.55 20.52 -3.23
CA ASP A 43 -8.11 21.87 -3.45
C ASP A 43 -7.53 22.55 -4.71
N SER A 44 -6.21 22.43 -4.90
CA SER A 44 -5.55 22.70 -6.17
C SER A 44 -5.31 21.39 -6.94
N PHE A 45 -5.87 21.28 -8.14
CA PHE A 45 -5.59 20.13 -9.01
C PHE A 45 -4.18 20.24 -9.59
N ILE A 46 -3.32 19.27 -9.26
CA ILE A 46 -1.96 19.18 -9.80
C ILE A 46 -1.93 17.96 -10.71
N SER A 47 -1.59 18.15 -11.98
CA SER A 47 -1.52 17.05 -12.94
C SER A 47 -0.59 15.93 -12.45
N PRO A 48 -0.95 14.63 -12.60
CA PRO A 48 -0.13 13.51 -12.16
C PRO A 48 1.30 13.52 -12.72
N ILE A 49 1.47 14.02 -13.94
CA ILE A 49 2.79 14.16 -14.58
C ILE A 49 3.64 15.19 -13.84
N LYS A 50 3.01 16.29 -13.38
CA LYS A 50 3.65 17.34 -12.60
C LYS A 50 3.92 16.89 -11.17
N VAL A 51 3.06 16.05 -10.58
CA VAL A 51 3.34 15.42 -9.27
C VAL A 51 4.65 14.62 -9.34
N MET A 52 4.88 13.86 -10.41
CA MET A 52 6.12 13.12 -10.57
C MET A 52 7.35 14.05 -10.65
N SER A 53 7.24 15.19 -11.35
CA SER A 53 8.34 16.16 -11.40
C SER A 53 8.58 16.84 -10.05
N VAL A 54 7.52 17.14 -9.29
CA VAL A 54 7.59 17.70 -7.93
C VAL A 54 8.23 16.71 -6.95
N LEU A 55 7.92 15.41 -7.06
CA LEU A 55 8.55 14.36 -6.25
C LEU A 55 10.04 14.23 -6.55
N LEU A 56 10.46 14.50 -7.79
CA LEU A 56 11.87 14.57 -8.20
C LEU A 56 12.54 15.91 -7.86
N GLY A 57 11.84 16.83 -7.16
CA GLY A 57 12.35 18.14 -6.76
C GLY A 57 12.27 19.23 -7.85
N ASN A 58 11.67 18.93 -9.01
CA ASN A 58 11.54 19.84 -10.15
C ASN A 58 10.10 20.38 -10.26
N GLY A 59 9.67 21.13 -9.24
CA GLY A 59 8.33 21.69 -9.12
C GLY A 59 8.33 23.19 -8.84
N ALA A 60 7.20 23.85 -9.08
CA ALA A 60 7.00 25.20 -8.56
C ALA A 60 6.98 25.17 -7.02
N SER A 61 7.50 26.23 -6.36
CA SER A 61 7.62 26.26 -4.90
C SER A 61 6.30 26.02 -4.17
N PHE A 62 5.19 26.51 -4.72
CA PHE A 62 3.85 26.27 -4.19
C PHE A 62 3.41 24.81 -4.31
N ASP A 63 3.62 24.18 -5.48
CA ASP A 63 3.26 22.79 -5.71
C ASP A 63 4.10 21.86 -4.83
N MET A 64 5.39 22.18 -4.63
CA MET A 64 6.29 21.42 -3.76
C MET A 64 5.81 21.47 -2.31
N LEU A 65 5.45 22.65 -1.80
CA LEU A 65 4.90 22.80 -0.46
C LEU A 65 3.60 22.01 -0.30
N VAL A 66 2.68 22.10 -1.25
CA VAL A 66 1.40 21.37 -1.20
C VAL A 66 1.61 19.86 -1.23
N VAL A 67 2.44 19.37 -2.14
CA VAL A 67 2.67 17.93 -2.31
C VAL A 67 3.49 17.37 -1.14
N GLN A 68 4.61 17.99 -0.78
CA GLN A 68 5.58 17.44 0.18
C GLN A 68 5.21 17.71 1.65
N GLU A 69 4.70 18.90 1.97
CA GLU A 69 4.44 19.27 3.38
C GLU A 69 3.00 18.99 3.80
N PHE A 70 2.02 19.11 2.90
CA PHE A 70 0.61 18.89 3.24
C PHE A 70 0.09 17.50 2.85
N ARG A 71 0.30 17.05 1.60
CA ARG A 71 -0.32 15.82 1.09
C ARG A 71 0.47 14.56 1.45
N MET A 72 1.78 14.57 1.25
CA MET A 72 2.66 13.41 1.50
C MET A 72 2.54 12.87 2.92
N PRO A 73 2.63 13.67 4.00
CA PRO A 73 2.56 13.15 5.37
C PRO A 73 1.22 12.46 5.64
N ARG A 74 0.11 13.05 5.19
CA ARG A 74 -1.23 12.50 5.35
C ARG A 74 -1.38 11.15 4.64
N ILE A 75 -0.90 11.05 3.39
CA ILE A 75 -1.02 9.81 2.61
C ILE A 75 -0.16 8.71 3.23
N ILE A 76 1.05 9.04 3.69
CA ILE A 76 1.94 8.09 4.39
C ILE A 76 1.25 7.52 5.63
N VAL A 77 0.66 8.38 6.48
CA VAL A 77 -0.08 7.95 7.67
C VAL A 77 -1.26 7.05 7.29
N ALA A 78 -2.04 7.41 6.27
CA ALA A 78 -3.15 6.60 5.80
C ALA A 78 -2.70 5.20 5.33
N LEU A 79 -1.54 5.13 4.66
CA LEU A 79 -0.96 3.88 4.17
C LEU A 79 -0.55 2.97 5.33
N PHE A 80 0.16 3.52 6.33
CA PHE A 80 0.55 2.77 7.53
C PHE A 80 -0.64 2.35 8.38
N ALA A 81 -1.64 3.23 8.56
CA ALA A 81 -2.87 2.91 9.27
C ALA A 81 -3.61 1.74 8.57
N GLY A 82 -3.75 1.80 7.25
CA GLY A 82 -4.36 0.72 6.47
C GLY A 82 -3.61 -0.61 6.58
N VAL A 83 -2.27 -0.59 6.53
CA VAL A 83 -1.44 -1.78 6.74
C VAL A 83 -1.64 -2.35 8.15
N GLY A 84 -1.63 -1.50 9.18
CA GLY A 84 -1.85 -1.91 10.56
C GLY A 84 -3.21 -2.61 10.75
N LEU A 85 -4.27 -2.02 10.22
CA LEU A 85 -5.62 -2.59 10.27
C LEU A 85 -5.71 -3.91 9.50
N ALA A 86 -5.13 -4.00 8.31
CA ALA A 86 -5.13 -5.22 7.51
C ALA A 86 -4.38 -6.36 8.20
N VAL A 87 -3.19 -6.08 8.77
CA VAL A 87 -2.40 -7.07 9.51
C VAL A 87 -3.11 -7.51 10.78
N SER A 88 -3.65 -6.57 11.56
CA SER A 88 -4.41 -6.88 12.78
C SER A 88 -5.62 -7.77 12.46
N GLY A 89 -6.37 -7.46 11.39
CA GLY A 89 -7.50 -8.27 10.94
C GLY A 89 -7.08 -9.68 10.55
N ALA A 90 -6.01 -9.83 9.77
CA ALA A 90 -5.50 -11.15 9.37
C ALA A 90 -5.03 -12.00 10.57
N ILE A 91 -4.33 -11.40 11.54
CA ILE A 91 -3.91 -12.08 12.76
C ILE A 91 -5.14 -12.54 13.56
N LEU A 92 -6.10 -11.66 13.76
CA LEU A 92 -7.30 -11.94 14.54
C LEU A 92 -8.14 -13.06 13.91
N GLN A 93 -8.34 -13.00 12.58
CA GLN A 93 -9.01 -14.07 11.83
C GLN A 93 -8.30 -15.42 11.99
N GLY A 94 -6.96 -15.41 12.07
CA GLY A 94 -6.17 -16.62 12.32
C GLY A 94 -6.33 -17.19 13.74
N ILE A 95 -6.36 -16.31 14.76
CA ILE A 95 -6.53 -16.72 16.17
C ILE A 95 -7.95 -17.25 16.42
N ILE A 96 -8.97 -16.51 16.00
CA ILE A 96 -10.38 -16.87 16.22
C ILE A 96 -10.81 -17.98 15.26
N ARG A 97 -10.07 -18.20 14.18
CA ARG A 97 -10.42 -19.11 13.07
C ARG A 97 -11.80 -18.80 12.49
N ASN A 98 -12.15 -17.52 12.49
CA ASN A 98 -13.39 -17.02 11.93
C ASN A 98 -13.06 -15.93 10.89
N PRO A 99 -13.34 -16.16 9.60
CA PRO A 99 -13.06 -15.17 8.55
C PRO A 99 -13.89 -13.89 8.66
N LEU A 100 -14.94 -13.87 9.49
CA LEU A 100 -15.76 -12.69 9.78
C LEU A 100 -15.21 -11.85 10.94
N ALA A 101 -14.17 -12.31 11.64
CA ALA A 101 -13.56 -11.55 12.71
C ALA A 101 -12.84 -10.31 12.15
N SER A 102 -13.03 -9.17 12.81
CA SER A 102 -12.30 -7.93 12.54
C SER A 102 -12.03 -7.18 13.85
N PRO A 103 -10.99 -6.32 13.91
CA PRO A 103 -10.64 -5.60 15.13
C PRO A 103 -11.78 -4.73 15.68
N ASP A 104 -12.60 -4.16 14.79
CA ASP A 104 -13.78 -3.35 15.14
C ASP A 104 -14.85 -4.16 15.87
N VAL A 105 -15.09 -5.41 15.47
CA VAL A 105 -16.16 -6.25 16.05
C VAL A 105 -15.87 -6.63 17.50
N ILE A 106 -14.61 -6.57 17.94
CA ILE A 106 -14.17 -6.92 19.31
C ILE A 106 -14.17 -5.70 20.24
N GLY A 107 -14.51 -4.50 19.74
CA GLY A 107 -14.61 -3.29 20.54
C GLY A 107 -13.27 -2.59 20.83
N ILE A 108 -12.23 -2.89 20.05
CA ILE A 108 -10.92 -2.22 20.17
C ILE A 108 -10.99 -0.76 19.68
N SER A 109 -11.92 -0.47 18.76
CA SER A 109 -12.18 0.87 18.21
C SER A 109 -13.48 1.51 18.73
N ALA A 110 -14.12 0.93 19.75
CA ALA A 110 -15.43 1.36 20.28
C ALA A 110 -15.31 2.38 21.43
#